data_AF-A0A0B6YR52-F1
#
_entry.id   AF-A0A0B6YR52-F1
#
_cell.length_a   1.000
_cell.length_b   1.000
_cell.length_c   1.000
_cell.angle_alpha   90.00
_cell.angle_beta   90.00
_cell.angle_gamma   90.00
#
_symmetry.space_group_name_H-M   'P 1'
#
loop_
_entity.id
_entity.type
_entity.pdbx_description
1 polymer ?
#
loop_
_entity_poly.entity_id
_entity_poly.type
_entity_poly.pdbx_seq_one_letter_code
_entity_poly.pdbx_strand_id
1 'polypeptide(L)'
;VVLMSRHSVQDKHVNDEVCLAQLTETLIYPIALEKSVDLLRIMDIDLKLQLTSYQWTEFSEENINIEFAIAVLVRNVIEDLESMNSLKVITKDHGSISQRMH
;
A
#
# COMPACT_ATOMS: atom_id res chain seq x y z
N VAL A 1 -2.59 0.44 5.72
CA VAL A 1 -3.53 -0.60 5.22
C VAL A 1 -4.86 0.07 4.94
N VAL A 2 -5.50 -0.21 3.82
CA VAL A 2 -6.79 0.39 3.44
C VAL A 2 -7.78 -0.73 3.13
N LEU A 3 -8.93 -0.74 3.82
CA LEU A 3 -9.97 -1.76 3.62
C LEU A 3 -10.94 -1.31 2.53
N MET A 4 -11.03 -2.09 1.47
CA MET A 4 -11.80 -1.82 0.26
C MET A 4 -13.04 -2.73 0.23
N SER A 5 -14.20 -2.11 0.24
CA SER A 5 -15.53 -2.71 0.15
C SER A 5 -16.38 -1.81 -0.73
N ARG A 6 -17.56 -2.27 -1.13
CA ARG A 6 -18.51 -1.45 -1.89
C ARG A 6 -18.79 -0.08 -1.27
N HIS A 7 -18.82 0.00 0.06
CA HIS A 7 -19.07 1.26 0.76
C HIS A 7 -17.82 2.15 0.78
N SER A 8 -16.65 1.59 1.11
CA SER A 8 -15.43 2.39 1.26
C SER A 8 -14.88 2.89 -0.07
N VAL A 9 -15.08 2.18 -1.18
CA VAL A 9 -14.64 2.64 -2.52
C VAL A 9 -15.45 3.83 -3.05
N GLN A 10 -16.58 4.14 -2.42
CA GLN A 10 -17.44 5.29 -2.73
C GLN A 10 -17.35 6.38 -1.66
N ASP A 11 -16.56 6.16 -0.61
CA ASP A 11 -16.38 7.12 0.48
C ASP A 11 -15.28 8.12 0.12
N LYS A 12 -15.64 9.40 0.10
CA LYS A 12 -14.70 10.50 -0.17
C LYS A 12 -13.54 10.52 0.83
N HIS A 13 -13.78 10.19 2.09
CA HIS A 13 -12.71 10.17 3.10
C HIS A 13 -11.63 9.14 2.76
N VAL A 14 -12.02 7.99 2.20
CA VAL A 14 -11.06 6.96 1.77
C VAL A 14 -10.22 7.45 0.61
N ASN A 15 -10.83 8.17 -0.35
CA ASN A 15 -10.10 8.78 -1.45
C ASN A 15 -9.08 9.83 -0.95
N ASP A 16 -9.50 10.71 -0.03
CA ASP A 16 -8.62 11.73 0.55
C ASP A 16 -7.44 11.09 1.29
N GLU A 17 -7.67 10.06 2.12
CA GLU A 17 -6.60 9.36 2.84
C GLU A 17 -5.62 8.63 1.91
N VAL A 18 -6.11 7.98 0.86
CA VAL A 18 -5.25 7.34 -0.16
C VAL A 18 -4.42 8.37 -0.90
N CYS A 19 -5.03 9.50 -1.28
CA CYS A 19 -4.34 10.62 -1.91
C CYS A 19 -3.23 11.19 -1.01
N LEU A 20 -3.52 11.42 0.28
CA LEU A 20 -2.53 11.88 1.24
C LEU A 20 -1.37 10.89 1.37
N ALA A 21 -1.67 9.60 1.51
CA ALA A 21 -0.65 8.57 1.62
C ALA A 21 0.29 8.52 0.40
N GLN A 22 -0.23 8.75 -0.81
CA GLN A 22 0.61 8.85 -2.00
C GLN A 22 1.51 10.08 -1.98
N LEU A 23 0.97 11.25 -1.61
CA LEU A 23 1.73 12.49 -1.54
C LEU A 23 2.85 12.44 -0.48
N THR A 24 2.65 11.67 0.58
CA THR A 24 3.64 11.50 1.66
C THR A 24 4.52 10.26 1.47
N GLU A 25 4.53 9.65 0.29
CA GLU A 25 5.29 8.43 -0.03
C GLU A 25 5.09 7.31 1.01
N THR A 26 3.89 7.24 1.58
CA THR A 26 3.52 6.26 2.58
C THR A 26 3.08 4.97 1.90
N LEU A 27 3.54 3.83 2.43
CA LEU A 27 3.19 2.52 1.90
C LEU A 27 1.67 2.28 2.01
N ILE A 28 1.06 1.90 0.89
CA ILE A 28 -0.38 1.60 0.79
C ILE A 28 -0.55 0.12 0.52
N TYR A 29 -1.40 -0.51 1.33
CA TYR A 29 -1.75 -1.93 1.20
C TYR A 29 -3.27 -2.04 1.10
N PRO A 30 -3.83 -2.08 -0.12
CA PRO A 30 -5.27 -2.23 -0.32
C PRO A 30 -5.69 -3.68 -0.09
N ILE A 31 -6.74 -3.84 0.70
CA ILE A 31 -7.35 -5.13 1.04
C ILE A 31 -8.79 -5.13 0.56
N ALA A 32 -9.14 -5.96 -0.41
CA ALA A 32 -10.50 -6.14 -0.85
C ALA A 32 -11.25 -7.12 0.06
N LEU A 33 -12.44 -6.74 0.50
CA LEU A 33 -13.41 -7.63 1.17
C LEU A 33 -14.40 -8.30 0.18
N GLU A 34 -14.26 -7.94 -1.09
CA GLU A 34 -15.02 -8.42 -2.24
C GLU A 34 -14.02 -8.69 -3.37
N LYS A 35 -14.44 -9.27 -4.51
CA LYS A 35 -13.54 -9.40 -5.67
C LYS A 35 -13.07 -8.01 -6.12
N SER A 36 -11.76 -7.83 -6.24
CA SER A 36 -11.18 -6.51 -6.57
C SER A 36 -11.73 -5.94 -7.88
N VAL A 37 -11.96 -6.80 -8.87
CA VAL A 37 -12.56 -6.44 -10.17
C VAL A 37 -13.93 -5.80 -10.01
N ASP A 38 -14.76 -6.28 -9.08
CA ASP A 38 -16.10 -5.75 -8.86
C ASP A 38 -16.03 -4.39 -8.14
N LEU A 39 -15.10 -4.25 -7.20
CA LEU A 39 -14.82 -2.97 -6.53
C LEU A 39 -14.29 -1.93 -7.52
N LEU A 40 -13.36 -2.30 -8.40
CA LEU A 40 -12.84 -1.42 -9.43
C LEU A 40 -13.96 -0.89 -10.33
N ARG A 41 -14.98 -1.68 -10.67
CA ARG A 41 -16.08 -1.22 -11.54
C ARG A 41 -16.91 -0.09 -10.95
N ILE A 42 -17.04 -0.03 -9.63
CA ILE A 42 -17.89 0.94 -8.92
C ILE A 42 -17.12 2.09 -8.28
N MET A 43 -15.78 2.00 -8.29
CA MET A 43 -14.88 2.99 -7.72
C MET A 43 -14.74 4.21 -8.62
N ASP A 44 -14.64 5.38 -8.00
CA ASP A 44 -14.31 6.63 -8.70
C ASP A 44 -12.98 6.53 -9.43
N ILE A 45 -12.88 7.24 -10.56
CA ILE A 45 -11.72 7.16 -11.45
C ILE A 45 -10.42 7.58 -10.76
N ASP A 46 -10.49 8.60 -9.89
CA ASP A 46 -9.33 9.11 -9.16
C ASP A 46 -8.74 8.02 -8.26
N LEU A 47 -9.56 7.48 -7.35
CA LEU A 47 -9.17 6.40 -6.45
C LEU A 47 -8.71 5.14 -7.21
N LYS A 48 -9.34 4.83 -8.35
CA LYS A 48 -8.93 3.72 -9.22
C LYS A 48 -7.53 3.91 -9.78
N LEU A 49 -7.23 5.08 -10.33
CA LEU A 49 -5.91 5.37 -10.89
C LEU A 49 -4.84 5.31 -9.80
N GLN A 50 -5.15 5.82 -8.61
CA GLN A 50 -4.27 5.76 -7.46
C GLN A 50 -3.97 4.32 -7.04
N LEU A 51 -4.99 3.46 -6.96
CA LEU A 51 -4.83 2.10 -6.45
C LEU A 51 -4.41 1.04 -7.50
N THR A 52 -4.45 1.38 -8.80
CA THR A 52 -4.12 0.45 -9.90
C THR A 52 -2.65 -0.02 -9.88
N SER A 53 -1.75 0.79 -9.34
CA SER A 53 -0.32 0.43 -9.26
C SER A 53 0.02 -0.51 -8.08
N TYR A 54 -0.93 -0.76 -7.18
CA TYR A 54 -0.67 -1.54 -5.97
C TYR A 54 -1.10 -3.00 -6.14
N GLN A 55 -0.43 -3.89 -5.42
CA GLN A 55 -0.89 -5.27 -5.29
C GLN A 55 -2.00 -5.34 -4.24
N TRP A 56 -3.13 -5.93 -4.62
CA TRP A 56 -4.29 -6.08 -3.74
C TRP A 56 -4.27 -7.42 -3.01
N THR A 57 -4.63 -7.41 -1.73
CA THR A 57 -4.95 -8.63 -0.99
C THR A 57 -6.46 -8.84 -1.02
N GLU A 58 -6.94 -10.00 -1.46
CA GLU A 58 -8.38 -10.26 -1.61
C GLU A 58 -8.89 -11.29 -0.60
N PHE A 59 -9.77 -10.85 0.29
CA PHE A 59 -10.57 -11.68 1.18
C PHE A 59 -11.98 -11.82 0.58
N SER A 60 -12.12 -12.70 -0.41
CA SER A 60 -13.43 -13.09 -0.92
C SER A 60 -13.88 -14.41 -0.29
N GLU A 61 -15.19 -14.68 -0.26
CA GLU A 61 -15.76 -15.94 0.27
C GLU A 61 -15.21 -17.20 -0.42
N GLU A 62 -14.65 -17.06 -1.62
CA GLU A 62 -14.00 -18.14 -2.38
C GLU A 62 -12.58 -18.46 -1.87
N ASN A 63 -11.95 -17.53 -1.14
CA ASN A 63 -10.62 -17.66 -0.53
C ASN A 63 -10.74 -18.01 0.96
N ILE A 64 -11.09 -19.27 1.24
CA ILE A 64 -11.43 -19.80 2.58
C ILE A 64 -10.28 -19.68 3.62
N ASN A 65 -9.03 -19.39 3.22
CA ASN A 65 -7.91 -19.29 4.15
C ASN A 65 -7.48 -17.83 4.41
N ILE A 66 -8.31 -17.12 5.19
CA ILE A 66 -8.04 -15.75 5.65
C ILE A 66 -6.71 -15.66 6.41
N GLU A 67 -6.39 -16.66 7.23
CA GLU A 67 -5.15 -16.72 8.02
C GLU A 67 -3.91 -16.70 7.12
N PHE A 68 -3.93 -17.46 6.02
CA PHE A 68 -2.84 -17.46 5.04
C PHE A 68 -2.69 -16.11 4.35
N ALA A 69 -3.80 -15.49 3.92
CA ALA A 69 -3.73 -14.18 3.25
C ALA A 69 -3.28 -13.06 4.20
N ILE A 70 -3.64 -13.12 5.49
CA ILE A 70 -3.08 -12.23 6.52
C ILE A 70 -1.57 -12.48 6.69
N ALA A 71 -1.13 -13.74 6.74
CA ALA A 71 0.29 -14.06 6.87
C ALA A 71 1.12 -13.54 5.69
N VAL A 72 0.61 -13.66 4.46
CA VAL A 72 1.24 -13.09 3.26
C VAL A 72 1.30 -11.56 3.35
N LEU A 73 0.22 -10.89 3.73
CA LEU A 73 0.20 -9.44 3.91
C LEU A 73 1.25 -8.99 4.94
N VAL A 74 1.30 -9.64 6.10
CA VAL A 74 2.27 -9.31 7.16
C VAL A 74 3.70 -9.49 6.67
N ARG A 75 3.99 -10.58 5.93
CA ARG A 75 5.32 -10.80 5.34
C ARG A 75 5.70 -9.68 4.38
N ASN A 76 4.81 -9.32 3.45
CA ASN A 76 5.08 -8.25 2.48
C ASN A 76 5.33 -6.91 3.19
N VAL A 77 4.55 -6.58 4.23
CA VAL A 77 4.75 -5.38 5.03
C VAL A 77 6.13 -5.36 5.69
N ILE A 78 6.59 -6.49 6.24
CA ILE A 78 7.91 -6.59 6.85
C ILE A 78 9.02 -6.39 5.81
N GLU A 79 8.92 -7.07 4.65
CA GLU A 79 9.92 -6.98 3.57
C GLU A 79 10.06 -5.54 3.04
N ASP A 80 8.94 -4.83 2.85
CA ASP A 80 8.96 -3.43 2.41
C ASP A 80 9.58 -2.50 3.47
N LEU A 81 9.26 -2.70 4.75
CA LEU A 81 9.84 -1.92 5.85
C LEU A 81 11.35 -2.14 5.99
N GLU A 82 11.82 -3.38 5.84
CA GLU A 82 13.26 -3.71 5.84
C GLU A 82 13.99 -3.07 4.65
N SER A 83 13.38 -3.09 3.47
CA SER A 83 13.90 -2.46 2.26
C SER A 83 14.04 -0.94 2.42
N MET A 84 13.02 -0.28 2.97
CA MET A 84 13.06 1.16 3.27
C MET A 84 14.13 1.52 4.30
N ASN A 85 14.32 0.68 5.33
CA ASN A 85 15.37 0.91 6.33
C ASN A 85 16.77 0.75 5.73
N SER A 86 16.95 -0.23 4.84
CA SER A 86 18.23 -0.46 4.14
C SER A 86 18.60 0.73 3.25
N LEU A 87 17.63 1.30 2.53
CA LEU A 87 17.83 2.51 1.72
C LEU A 87 18.19 3.75 2.58
N LYS A 88 17.61 3.88 3.77
CA LYS A 88 17.97 4.95 4.73
C LYS A 88 19.39 4.79 5.29
N VAL A 89 19.92 3.57 5.39
CA VAL A 89 21.30 3.34 5.82
C VAL A 89 22.28 3.74 4.73
N ILE A 90 22.04 3.32 3.48
CA ILE A 90 22.92 3.64 2.33
C ILE A 90 22.99 5.15 2.08
N THR A 91 21.85 5.86 2.16
CA THR A 91 21.82 7.32 1.97
C THR A 91 22.52 8.10 3.09
N LYS A 92 22.61 7.56 4.31
CA LYS A 92 23.39 8.16 5.40
C LYS A 92 24.90 8.00 5.20
N ASP A 93 25.34 6.85 4.70
CA ASP A 93 26.77 6.59 4.50
C ASP A 93 27.38 7.40 3.33
N HIS A 94 26.58 7.79 2.34
CA HIS A 94 27.02 8.67 1.25
C HIS A 94 27.01 10.17 1.60
N GLY A 95 26.47 10.55 2.76
CA GLY A 95 26.49 11.93 3.27
C GLY A 95 27.78 12.36 3.97
N SER A 96 28.76 11.46 4.12
CA SER A 96 29.96 11.70 4.97
C SER A 96 31.29 11.86 4.21
N ILE A 97 31.27 11.95 2.87
CA ILE A 97 32.49 12.16 2.07
C ILE A 97 32.42 13.50 1.33
N SER A 98 32.53 14.60 2.06
CA SER A 98 33.22 15.81 1.58
C SER A 98 33.40 16.80 2.72
N GLN A 99 34.54 16.70 3.39
CA GLN A 99 35.42 17.83 3.71
C GLN A 99 36.61 17.31 4.52
N ARG A 100 37.66 16.91 3.78
CA ARG A 100 39.02 16.83 4.29
C ARG A 100 39.85 17.86 3.52
N MET A 101 40.72 18.57 4.24
CA MET A 101 41.80 19.45 3.75
C MET A 101 41.29 20.83 3.28
N HIS A 102 41.55 21.94 3.98
CA HIS A 102 42.87 22.48 4.33
C HIS A 102 42.82 23.42 5.54
#